data_AF-A0A1G7M1G8-F1
#
_entry.id   AF-A0A1G7M1G8-F1
#
_cell.length_a   1.000
_cell.length_b   1.000
_cell.length_c   1.000
_cell.angle_alpha   90.00
_cell.angle_beta   90.00
_cell.angle_gamma   90.00
#
_symmetry.space_group_name_H-M   'P 1'
#
loop_
_entity.id
_entity.type
_entity.pdbx_description
1 polymer ?
#
loop_
_entity_poly.entity_id
_entity_poly.type
_entity_poly.pdbx_seq_one_letter_code
_entity_poly.pdbx_strand_id
1 'polypeptide(L)'
;MAGLSRAPVFRALTRPQMFGGVTFSFFIVNMAVTTEAFLVTGSFLALPIALVVHGVGYLVCLREPRVFDLWLTKVSRTPRVRNWKRWGCNSYEP
;
A
#
# COMPACT_ATOMS: atom_id res chain seq x y z
N MET A 1 10.90 9.24 42.18
CA MET A 1 10.35 8.65 40.95
C MET A 1 11.44 8.68 39.89
N ALA A 2 12.06 7.54 39.59
CA ALA A 2 13.07 7.46 38.52
C ALA A 2 12.39 7.71 37.16
N GLY A 3 12.94 8.60 36.35
CA GLY A 3 12.41 8.93 35.02
C GLY A 3 12.56 7.75 34.05
N LEU A 4 11.58 7.58 33.16
CA LEU A 4 11.63 6.59 32.08
C LEU A 4 12.81 6.88 31.13
N SER A 5 13.72 5.93 30.98
CA SER A 5 14.75 5.93 29.94
C SER A 5 14.10 5.81 28.56
N ARG A 6 14.47 6.68 27.61
CA ARG A 6 13.92 6.70 26.23
C ARG A 6 15.07 6.85 25.24
N ALA A 7 15.06 6.03 24.20
CA ALA A 7 15.95 6.18 23.05
C ALA A 7 15.19 6.83 21.87
N PRO A 8 15.85 7.68 21.06
CA PRO A 8 15.23 8.25 19.87
C PRO A 8 14.98 7.15 18.81
N VAL A 9 13.81 7.18 18.18
CA VAL A 9 13.47 6.30 17.05
C VAL A 9 13.68 7.04 15.74
N PHE A 10 14.66 6.59 14.96
CA PHE A 10 14.90 7.12 13.62
C PHE A 10 13.85 6.57 12.64
N ARG A 11 12.87 7.41 12.28
CA ARG A 11 11.76 7.01 11.40
C ARG A 11 12.22 6.48 10.04
N ALA A 12 13.34 6.96 9.51
CA ALA A 12 13.90 6.48 8.26
C ALA A 12 14.25 4.97 8.30
N LEU A 13 14.68 4.45 9.45
CA LEU A 13 15.04 3.04 9.62
C LEU A 13 13.82 2.13 9.85
N THR A 14 12.68 2.71 10.23
CA THR A 14 11.48 1.95 10.58
C THR A 14 10.33 2.13 9.59
N ARG A 15 10.44 3.04 8.63
CA ARG A 15 9.45 3.21 7.56
C ARG A 15 9.74 2.26 6.39
N PRO A 16 8.70 1.83 5.66
CA PRO A 16 8.91 1.10 4.42
C PRO A 16 9.64 1.99 3.41
N GLN A 17 10.27 1.38 2.41
CA GLN A 17 10.85 2.13 1.30
C GLN A 17 9.74 2.87 0.53
N MET A 18 9.93 4.17 0.31
CA MET A 18 8.96 5.03 -0.38
C MET A 18 9.61 5.81 -1.52
N PHE A 19 8.85 6.06 -2.59
CA PHE A 19 9.26 6.87 -3.73
C PHE A 19 8.22 7.96 -3.97
N GLY A 20 8.60 9.25 -3.92
CA GLY A 20 7.65 10.35 -4.15
C GLY A 20 6.40 10.31 -3.25
N GLY A 21 6.54 9.82 -2.01
CA GLY A 21 5.45 9.76 -1.03
C GLY A 21 4.53 8.54 -1.10
N VAL A 22 4.76 7.58 -2.01
CA VAL A 22 4.05 6.28 -2.04
C VAL A 22 5.00 5.13 -1.71
N THR A 23 4.47 3.99 -1.24
CA THR A 23 5.27 2.76 -1.03
C THR A 23 5.91 2.28 -2.33
N PHE A 24 7.07 1.62 -2.23
CA PHE A 24 7.74 1.00 -3.37
C PHE A 24 6.83 0.01 -4.12
N SER A 25 6.08 -0.82 -3.38
CA SER A 25 5.10 -1.77 -3.95
C SER A 25 4.06 -1.06 -4.82
N PHE A 26 3.48 0.04 -4.32
CA PHE A 26 2.51 0.82 -5.10
C PHE A 26 3.15 1.54 -6.30
N PHE A 27 4.38 2.01 -6.16
CA PHE A 27 5.10 2.63 -7.27
C PHE A 27 5.29 1.65 -8.44
N ILE A 28 5.60 0.38 -8.15
CA ILE A 28 5.66 -0.69 -9.16
C ILE A 28 4.29 -0.90 -9.82
N VAL A 29 3.22 -0.98 -9.03
CA VAL A 29 1.84 -1.13 -9.56
C VAL A 29 1.48 0.05 -10.47
N ASN A 30 1.82 1.28 -10.07
CA ASN A 30 1.59 2.46 -10.89
C ASN A 30 2.32 2.39 -12.24
N MET A 31 3.60 1.99 -12.23
CA MET A 31 4.35 1.80 -13.47
C MET A 31 3.73 0.70 -14.33
N ALA A 32 3.36 -0.45 -13.77
CA ALA A 32 2.71 -1.53 -14.51
C ALA A 32 1.40 -1.07 -15.17
N VAL A 33 0.51 -0.42 -14.42
CA VAL A 33 -0.77 0.09 -14.92
C VAL A 33 -0.57 1.14 -16.02
N THR A 34 0.40 2.05 -15.85
CA THR A 34 0.70 3.07 -16.85
C THR A 34 1.28 2.44 -18.12
N THR A 35 2.17 1.46 -17.98
CA THR A 35 2.74 0.72 -19.13
C THR A 35 1.66 -0.03 -19.88
N GLU A 36 0.77 -0.75 -19.19
CA GLU A 36 -0.36 -1.44 -19.81
C GLU A 36 -1.28 -0.45 -20.56
N ALA A 37 -1.62 0.68 -19.95
CA ALA A 37 -2.42 1.71 -20.60
C ALA A 37 -1.74 2.30 -21.84
N PHE A 38 -0.43 2.50 -21.79
CA PHE A 38 0.37 2.93 -22.95
C PHE A 38 0.35 1.88 -24.06
N LEU A 39 0.54 0.59 -23.73
CA LEU A 39 0.54 -0.49 -24.71
C LEU A 39 -0.83 -0.66 -25.39
N VAL A 40 -1.93 -0.50 -24.64
CA VAL A 40 -3.30 -0.60 -25.18
C VAL A 40 -3.64 0.59 -26.08
N THR A 41 -3.24 1.81 -25.70
CA THR A 41 -3.57 3.03 -26.46
C THR A 41 -2.59 3.35 -27.57
N GLY A 42 -1.34 2.85 -27.49
CA GLY A 42 -0.25 3.16 -28.39
C GLY A 42 0.16 4.65 -28.37
N SER A 43 -0.24 5.41 -27.35
CA SER A 43 -0.12 6.87 -27.32
C SER A 43 0.51 7.38 -26.03
N PHE A 44 1.42 8.35 -26.16
CA PHE A 44 2.00 9.05 -25.00
C PHE A 44 0.97 9.84 -24.17
N LEU A 45 -0.24 10.02 -24.70
CA LEU A 45 -1.38 10.55 -23.92
C LEU A 45 -1.82 9.62 -22.77
N ALA A 46 -1.28 8.39 -22.68
CA ALA A 46 -1.45 7.54 -21.51
C ALA A 46 -0.61 7.97 -20.30
N LEU A 47 0.46 8.75 -20.46
CA LEU A 47 1.35 9.14 -19.36
C LEU A 47 0.67 9.91 -18.21
N PRO A 48 -0.30 10.81 -18.44
CA PRO A 48 -1.06 11.45 -17.36
C PRO A 48 -1.75 10.46 -16.40
N ILE A 49 -2.04 9.23 -16.84
CA ILE A 49 -2.61 8.18 -15.98
C ILE A 49 -1.67 7.90 -14.80
N ALA A 50 -0.35 7.90 -15.02
CA ALA A 50 0.63 7.70 -13.96
C ALA A 50 0.50 8.75 -12.85
N LEU A 51 0.25 10.01 -13.22
CA LEU A 51 0.11 11.11 -12.26
C LEU A 51 -1.19 10.98 -11.46
N VAL A 52 -2.28 10.61 -12.11
CA VAL A 52 -3.58 10.40 -11.45
C VAL A 52 -3.48 9.24 -10.47
N VAL A 53 -2.97 8.09 -10.91
CA VAL A 53 -2.80 6.90 -10.08
C VAL A 53 -1.82 7.18 -8.92
N HIS A 54 -0.69 7.84 -9.19
CA HIS A 54 0.26 8.24 -8.16
C HIS A 54 -0.36 9.20 -7.14
N GLY A 55 -1.13 10.19 -7.60
CA GLY A 55 -1.82 11.16 -6.75
C GLY A 55 -2.79 10.48 -5.79
N VAL A 56 -3.58 9.52 -6.27
CA VAL A 56 -4.46 8.71 -5.41
C VAL A 56 -3.64 7.92 -4.39
N GLY A 57 -2.57 7.26 -4.82
CA GLY A 57 -1.70 6.51 -3.91
C GLY A 57 -1.04 7.38 -2.84
N TYR A 58 -0.64 8.59 -3.21
CA TYR A 58 -0.08 9.58 -2.31
C TYR A 58 -1.09 9.95 -1.23
N LEU A 59 -2.32 10.29 -1.61
CA LEU A 59 -3.39 10.62 -0.66
C LEU A 59 -3.70 9.48 0.30
N VAL A 60 -3.66 8.23 -0.17
CA VAL A 60 -3.83 7.05 0.68
C VAL A 60 -2.67 6.90 1.68
N CYS A 61 -1.43 7.09 1.23
CA CYS A 61 -0.23 6.99 2.06
C CYS A 61 -0.10 8.10 3.11
N LEU A 62 -0.83 9.22 2.97
CA LEU A 62 -0.88 10.28 4.00
C LEU A 62 -1.49 9.78 5.31
N ARG A 63 -2.45 8.84 5.25
CA ARG A 63 -3.04 8.25 6.46
C ARG A 63 -2.14 7.20 7.09
N GLU A 64 -1.68 6.25 6.28
CA GLU A 64 -0.81 5.19 6.75
C GLU A 64 0.20 4.81 5.64
N PRO A 65 1.52 4.97 5.88
CA PRO A 65 2.53 4.70 4.86
C PRO A 65 2.56 3.25 4.38
N ARG A 66 2.06 2.29 5.17
CA ARG A 66 2.12 0.84 4.84
C ARG A 66 0.82 0.30 4.25
N VAL A 67 -0.16 1.13 3.90
CA VAL A 67 -1.51 0.68 3.47
C VAL A 67 -1.44 -0.38 2.38
N PHE A 68 -0.62 -0.16 1.35
CA PHE A 68 -0.51 -1.08 0.22
C PHE A 68 0.15 -2.41 0.59
N ASP A 69 1.22 -2.38 1.37
CA ASP A 69 1.92 -3.59 1.83
C ASP A 69 1.02 -4.41 2.77
N LEU A 70 0.30 -3.74 3.66
CA LEU A 70 -0.67 -4.38 4.55
C LEU A 70 -1.84 -4.97 3.79
N TRP A 71 -2.37 -4.25 2.80
CA TRP A 71 -3.43 -4.74 1.93
C TRP A 71 -2.98 -5.97 1.13
N LEU A 72 -1.80 -5.91 0.51
CA LEU A 72 -1.24 -7.04 -0.23
C LEU A 72 -1.02 -8.26 0.69
N THR A 73 -0.46 -8.04 1.88
CA THR A 73 -0.30 -9.11 2.87
C THR A 73 -1.64 -9.72 3.28
N LYS A 74 -2.65 -8.88 3.52
CA LYS A 74 -4.00 -9.31 3.89
C LYS A 74 -4.62 -10.19 2.81
N VAL A 75 -4.53 -9.77 1.54
CA VAL A 75 -5.11 -10.52 0.42
C VAL A 75 -4.35 -11.84 0.17
N SER A 76 -3.01 -11.82 0.30
CA SER A 76 -2.16 -12.98 0.00
C SER A 76 -2.09 -14.03 1.12
N ARG A 77 -2.07 -13.61 2.39
CA ARG A 77 -1.84 -14.51 3.54
C ARG A 77 -3.09 -14.76 4.37
N THR A 78 -3.98 -13.79 4.46
CA THR A 78 -5.17 -13.88 5.32
C THR A 78 -6.45 -13.51 4.56
N PRO A 79 -6.74 -14.19 3.42
CA PRO A 79 -7.95 -13.94 2.68
C PRO A 79 -9.17 -14.23 3.55
N ARG A 80 -10.27 -13.55 3.23
CA ARG A 80 -11.52 -13.65 3.99
C ARG A 80 -12.11 -15.05 3.85
N VAL A 81 -12.30 -15.77 4.96
CA VAL A 81 -12.89 -17.12 4.97
C VAL A 81 -14.42 -17.08 4.86
N ARG A 82 -15.02 -18.21 4.49
CA ARG A 82 -16.45 -18.31 4.13
C ARG A 82 -17.39 -17.97 5.29
N ASN A 83 -16.99 -18.28 6.52
CA ASN A 83 -17.71 -17.98 7.76
C ASN A 83 -17.49 -16.54 8.27
N TRP A 84 -16.71 -15.69 7.58
CA TRP A 84 -16.41 -14.34 8.08
C TRP A 84 -17.67 -13.51 8.32
N LYS A 85 -18.71 -13.65 7.47
CA LYS A 85 -19.98 -12.92 7.66
C LYS A 85 -20.65 -13.25 9.00
N ARG A 86 -20.45 -14.45 9.53
CA ARG A 86 -21.01 -14.90 10.80
C ARG A 86 -20.24 -14.31 11.99
N TRP A 87 -18.90 -14.34 11.91
CA TRP A 87 -18.02 -14.02 13.04
C TRP A 87 -17.43 -12.61 13.01
N GLY A 88 -17.50 -11.91 11.88
CA GLY A 88 -16.81 -10.63 11.65
C GLY A 88 -15.29 -10.74 11.53
N CYS A 89 -14.73 -11.94 11.64
CA CYS A 89 -13.30 -12.22 11.56
C CYS A 89 -13.05 -13.58 10.88
N ASN A 90 -11.78 -13.85 10.57
CA ASN A 90 -11.38 -15.18 10.12
C ASN A 90 -11.34 -16.11 11.34
N SER A 91 -12.38 -16.92 11.53
CA SER A 91 -12.46 -17.91 12.60
C SER A 91 -12.20 -19.32 12.06
N TYR A 92 -11.55 -20.16 12.87
CA TYR A 92 -11.40 -21.60 12.60
C TYR A 92 -12.67 -22.39 12.94
N GLU A 93 -13.61 -21.77 13.66
CA GLU A 93 -14.88 -22.40 14.03
C GLU A 93 -15.92 -22.25 12.91
N PRO A 94 -16.64 -23.32 12.52
CA PRO A 94 -17.57 -23.31 11.39
C PRO A 94 -18.70 -22.26 11.47
#